data_AF-A0A8C0D1G3-F1
#
_entry.id   AF-A0A8C0D1G3-F1
#
_cell.length_a   1.000
_cell.length_b   1.000
_cell.length_c   1.000
_cell.angle_alpha   90.00
_cell.angle_beta   90.00
_cell.angle_gamma   90.00
#
_symmetry.space_group_name_H-M   'P 1'
#
loop_
_entity.id
_entity.type
_entity.pdbx_description
1 polymer ?
#
loop_
_entity_poly.entity_id
_entity_poly.type
_entity_poly.pdbx_seq_one_letter_code
_entity_poly.pdbx_strand_id
1 'polypeptide(L)'
;METCSAVKGKVGLVLAFPALQCQDFSGISLGTGDLHIFHLVTMAHIIQILLTSCTEENGMDQENASGEEELAVLALYKTLHQYTGSALKEMHSGWHLLRNVRAGIMPFLRCSALFFHYLNGVPSPPEIQASGTSHFEHLCNYLSLPNNFICLFQENKEIMKLLIESWCHNIEVKRYLEGERDAISYPRESNKLIDLPEDYSNLINQASNFSCPKSGGDKSRAPTLCLVCGTLLCSQSYCCQTELEGEDVGACTAHTYSCGSGVGIFLRVRECQVLFLAGKTKGCFYSPPYLDDYGETDQGLRRGNPLHLCRERFKKIQKLWHQHSITEEIGHAQEANQTLVGIDWQHL
;
A
#
# COMPACT_ATOMS: atom_id res chain seq x y z
N MET A 1 2.47 -5.71 -2.10
CA MET A 1 3.14 -5.72 -3.42
C MET A 1 2.62 -4.67 -4.40
N GLU A 2 1.30 -4.47 -4.53
CA GLU A 2 0.74 -3.50 -5.50
C GLU A 2 1.18 -2.05 -5.28
N THR A 3 1.46 -1.68 -4.01
CA THR A 3 1.81 -0.32 -3.58
C THR A 3 3.10 0.21 -4.24
N CYS A 4 4.13 -0.62 -4.28
CA CYS A 4 5.41 -0.32 -4.89
C CYS A 4 5.36 -0.56 -6.40
N SER A 5 4.61 -1.58 -6.84
CA SER A 5 4.50 -1.97 -8.24
C SER A 5 3.82 -0.93 -9.13
N ALA A 6 2.75 -0.28 -8.66
CA ALA A 6 2.03 0.71 -9.47
C ALA A 6 2.84 2.02 -9.67
N VAL A 7 3.48 2.52 -8.61
CA VAL A 7 4.33 3.73 -8.70
C VAL A 7 5.61 3.43 -9.49
N LYS A 8 6.26 2.28 -9.25
CA LYS A 8 7.40 1.83 -10.06
C LYS A 8 7.03 1.62 -11.53
N GLY A 9 5.83 1.13 -11.81
CA GLY A 9 5.32 0.96 -13.17
C GLY A 9 5.21 2.30 -13.93
N LYS A 10 4.67 3.33 -13.29
CA LYS A 10 4.57 4.68 -13.88
C LYS A 10 5.93 5.32 -14.14
N VAL A 11 6.87 5.15 -13.22
CA VAL A 11 8.25 5.63 -13.39
C VAL A 11 8.99 4.84 -14.47
N GLY A 12 8.83 3.52 -14.49
CA GLY A 12 9.42 2.63 -15.50
C GLY A 12 8.88 2.86 -16.92
N LEU A 13 7.62 3.29 -17.05
CA LEU A 13 7.03 3.67 -18.34
C LEU A 13 7.82 4.82 -19.01
N VAL A 14 8.35 5.76 -18.23
CA VAL A 14 9.14 6.88 -18.79
C VAL A 14 10.40 6.38 -19.49
N LEU A 15 11.08 5.37 -18.93
CA LEU A 15 12.25 4.75 -19.55
C LEU A 15 11.94 3.76 -20.67
N ALA A 16 10.87 2.98 -20.50
CA ALA A 16 10.57 1.89 -21.43
C ALA A 16 9.96 2.42 -22.74
N PHE A 17 9.28 3.57 -22.70
CA PHE A 17 8.55 4.08 -23.84
C PHE A 17 9.44 4.48 -25.04
N PRO A 18 10.59 5.17 -24.86
CA PRO A 18 11.54 5.40 -25.96
C PRO A 18 12.06 4.10 -26.58
N ALA A 19 12.30 3.07 -25.74
CA ALA A 19 12.79 1.77 -26.18
C ALA A 19 11.73 0.91 -26.90
N LEU A 20 10.44 1.11 -26.59
CA LEU A 20 9.32 0.35 -27.16
C LEU A 20 8.76 0.96 -28.45
N GLN A 21 8.96 2.26 -28.70
CA GLN A 21 8.30 2.95 -29.82
C GLN A 21 9.21 3.61 -30.86
N CYS A 22 10.53 3.75 -30.68
CA CYS A 22 11.36 4.45 -31.68
C CYS A 22 12.69 3.76 -32.02
N GLN A 23 12.79 3.24 -33.25
CA GLN A 23 14.06 2.85 -33.90
C GLN A 23 14.78 4.01 -34.60
N ASP A 24 14.14 5.19 -34.78
CA ASP A 24 14.72 6.31 -35.54
C ASP A 24 14.61 7.64 -34.79
N PHE A 25 15.72 8.09 -34.18
CA PHE A 25 15.85 9.44 -33.63
C PHE A 25 16.57 10.37 -34.61
N SER A 26 15.84 10.94 -35.57
CA SER A 26 16.31 12.10 -36.31
C SER A 26 15.84 13.40 -35.63
N GLY A 27 16.58 13.86 -34.61
CA GLY A 27 16.58 15.28 -34.23
C GLY A 27 15.95 15.72 -32.91
N ILE A 28 15.39 14.83 -32.09
CA ILE A 28 14.93 15.18 -30.72
C ILE A 28 15.95 14.65 -29.72
N SER A 29 16.47 15.52 -28.84
CA SER A 29 17.35 15.10 -27.74
C SER A 29 16.61 14.08 -26.87
N LEU A 30 17.26 12.97 -26.52
CA LEU A 30 16.67 11.90 -25.71
C LEU A 30 15.98 12.47 -24.44
N GLY A 31 16.59 13.49 -23.83
CA GLY A 31 16.08 14.13 -22.61
C GLY A 31 14.80 14.96 -22.78
N THR A 32 14.50 15.51 -23.97
CA THR A 32 13.22 16.23 -24.18
C THR A 32 12.07 15.26 -24.39
N GLY A 33 12.33 14.09 -24.98
CA GLY A 33 11.34 13.01 -25.08
C GLY A 33 10.93 12.48 -23.71
N ASP A 34 11.91 12.20 -22.85
CA ASP A 34 11.68 11.71 -21.48
C ASP A 34 10.85 12.70 -20.64
N LEU A 35 11.09 14.00 -20.81
CA LEU A 35 10.32 15.05 -20.11
C LEU A 35 8.85 15.06 -20.54
N HIS A 36 8.57 14.99 -21.85
CA HIS A 36 7.19 14.97 -22.34
C HIS A 36 6.45 13.70 -21.92
N ILE A 37 7.13 12.55 -21.91
CA ILE A 37 6.54 11.29 -21.42
C ILE A 37 6.28 11.41 -19.92
N PHE A 38 7.21 11.98 -19.15
CA PHE A 38 7.03 12.21 -17.73
C PHE A 38 5.83 13.13 -17.44
N HIS A 39 5.66 14.22 -18.21
CA HIS A 39 4.48 15.09 -18.13
C HIS A 39 3.21 14.31 -18.47
N LEU A 40 3.20 13.49 -19.52
CA LEU A 40 2.05 12.67 -19.91
C LEU A 40 1.64 11.68 -18.81
N VAL A 41 2.60 10.97 -18.23
CA VAL A 41 2.36 10.04 -17.11
C VAL A 41 1.86 10.81 -15.87
N THR A 42 2.40 12.00 -15.61
CA THR A 42 1.96 12.87 -14.51
C THR A 42 0.51 13.29 -14.70
N MET A 43 0.12 13.73 -15.90
CA MET A 43 -1.25 14.09 -16.24
C MET A 43 -2.21 12.90 -16.11
N ALA A 44 -1.86 11.75 -16.67
CA ALA A 44 -2.66 10.53 -16.55
C ALA A 44 -2.85 10.13 -15.07
N HIS A 45 -1.82 10.31 -14.23
CA HIS A 45 -1.93 10.04 -12.81
C HIS A 45 -2.87 11.03 -12.10
N ILE A 46 -2.85 12.32 -12.45
CA ILE A 46 -3.77 13.32 -11.92
C ILE A 46 -5.21 12.95 -12.29
N ILE A 47 -5.47 12.56 -13.55
CA ILE A 47 -6.79 12.11 -13.97
C ILE A 47 -7.24 10.88 -13.18
N GLN A 48 -6.35 9.90 -12.96
CA GLN A 48 -6.67 8.75 -12.11
C GLN A 48 -7.05 9.17 -10.67
N ILE A 49 -6.31 10.10 -10.07
CA ILE A 49 -6.61 10.60 -8.71
C ILE A 49 -7.99 11.25 -8.68
N LEU A 50 -8.31 12.07 -9.68
CA LEU A 50 -9.61 12.75 -9.79
C LEU A 50 -10.75 11.75 -10.03
N LEU A 51 -10.58 10.74 -10.89
CA LEU A 51 -11.59 9.71 -11.14
C LEU A 51 -11.84 8.81 -9.92
N THR A 52 -10.84 8.65 -9.05
CA THR A 52 -10.90 7.76 -7.87
C THR A 52 -11.11 8.51 -6.55
N SER A 53 -11.24 9.83 -6.58
CA SER A 53 -11.48 10.61 -5.36
C SER A 53 -12.91 10.41 -4.86
N CYS A 54 -13.05 9.88 -3.65
CA CYS A 54 -14.30 9.80 -2.90
C CYS A 54 -14.19 10.70 -1.67
N THR A 55 -15.19 11.55 -1.42
CA THR A 55 -15.30 12.28 -0.17
C THR A 55 -16.01 11.40 0.86
N GLU A 56 -15.32 11.06 1.94
CA GLU A 56 -16.01 10.87 3.22
C GLU A 56 -16.49 12.25 3.66
N GLU A 57 -17.77 12.39 4.03
CA GLU A 57 -18.47 13.65 4.34
C GLU A 57 -17.93 14.43 5.57
N ASN A 58 -16.74 14.07 6.07
CA ASN A 58 -16.19 14.59 7.31
C ASN A 58 -14.98 15.48 7.05
N GLY A 59 -15.18 16.79 6.86
CA GLY A 59 -14.05 17.72 6.85
C GLY A 59 -14.39 19.18 6.58
N MET A 60 -14.51 19.95 7.67
CA MET A 60 -14.44 21.41 7.81
C MET A 60 -14.62 22.27 6.54
N ASP A 61 -15.70 23.06 6.53
CA ASP A 61 -15.89 24.14 5.56
C ASP A 61 -14.69 25.07 5.53
N GLN A 62 -14.23 25.40 4.32
CA GLN A 62 -13.12 26.32 4.08
C GLN A 62 -13.58 27.75 4.40
N GLU A 63 -12.90 28.43 5.33
CA GLU A 63 -13.21 29.83 5.70
C GLU A 63 -12.64 30.88 4.72
N ASN A 64 -11.96 30.48 3.63
CA ASN A 64 -11.27 31.40 2.71
C ASN A 64 -11.77 31.32 1.25
N ALA A 65 -11.62 32.44 0.54
CA ALA A 65 -11.95 32.58 -0.88
C ALA A 65 -11.21 31.55 -1.75
N SER A 66 -11.92 30.95 -2.71
CA SER A 66 -11.39 29.91 -3.59
C SER A 66 -10.22 30.42 -4.45
N GLY A 67 -9.04 29.80 -4.32
CA GLY A 67 -7.86 30.16 -5.11
C GLY A 67 -8.00 29.80 -6.60
N GLU A 68 -7.22 30.45 -7.47
CA GLU A 68 -7.23 30.20 -8.93
C GLU A 68 -7.00 28.72 -9.27
N GLU A 69 -6.13 28.05 -8.52
CA GLU A 69 -5.83 26.62 -8.69
C GLU A 69 -7.02 25.72 -8.33
N GLU A 70 -7.81 26.08 -7.31
CA GLU A 70 -9.00 25.34 -6.91
C GLU A 70 -10.09 25.42 -7.98
N LEU A 71 -10.28 26.62 -8.57
CA LEU A 71 -11.20 26.83 -9.69
C LEU A 71 -10.77 26.04 -10.92
N ALA A 72 -9.46 26.00 -11.19
CA ALA A 72 -8.89 25.31 -12.33
C ALA A 72 -9.02 23.78 -12.22
N VAL A 73 -8.77 23.21 -11.03
CA VAL A 73 -9.00 21.79 -10.75
C VAL A 73 -10.50 21.45 -10.84
N LEU A 74 -11.37 22.31 -10.33
CA LEU A 74 -12.83 22.12 -10.43
C LEU A 74 -13.30 22.13 -11.90
N ALA A 75 -12.74 23.00 -12.74
CA ALA A 75 -13.04 23.04 -14.17
C ALA A 75 -12.58 21.77 -14.90
N LEU A 76 -11.40 21.24 -14.54
CA LEU A 76 -10.92 19.95 -15.05
C LEU A 76 -11.85 18.81 -14.62
N TYR A 77 -12.26 18.77 -13.35
CA TYR A 77 -13.20 17.76 -12.85
C TYR A 77 -14.56 17.80 -13.56
N LYS A 78 -15.10 19.01 -13.81
CA LYS A 78 -16.32 19.18 -14.62
C LYS A 78 -16.15 18.64 -16.04
N THR A 79 -14.97 18.80 -16.64
CA THR A 79 -14.67 18.24 -17.96
C THR A 79 -14.65 16.72 -17.92
N LEU A 80 -14.09 16.11 -16.87
CA LEU A 80 -14.17 14.65 -16.67
C LEU A 80 -15.61 14.17 -16.56
N HIS A 81 -16.41 14.85 -15.73
CA HIS A 81 -17.82 14.55 -15.54
C HIS A 81 -18.63 14.63 -16.85
N GLN A 82 -18.31 15.56 -17.75
CA GLN A 82 -18.93 15.63 -19.08
C GLN A 82 -18.68 14.37 -19.93
N TYR A 83 -17.49 13.78 -19.85
CA TYR A 83 -17.16 12.56 -20.62
C TYR A 83 -17.61 11.27 -19.95
N THR A 84 -17.62 11.22 -18.63
CA THR A 84 -18.02 10.03 -17.87
C THR A 84 -19.53 9.99 -17.57
N GLY A 85 -20.22 11.12 -17.71
CA GLY A 85 -21.63 11.27 -17.36
C GLY A 85 -21.90 11.01 -15.87
N SER A 86 -23.09 10.48 -15.58
CA SER A 86 -23.58 10.19 -14.22
C SER A 86 -22.79 9.11 -13.49
N ALA A 87 -21.86 8.42 -14.15
CA ALA A 87 -21.02 7.39 -13.53
C ALA A 87 -19.97 8.00 -12.59
N LEU A 88 -19.56 9.25 -12.80
CA LEU A 88 -18.67 9.97 -11.89
C LEU A 88 -19.48 10.82 -10.92
N LYS A 89 -19.22 10.66 -9.61
CA LYS A 89 -19.91 11.42 -8.55
C LYS A 89 -19.75 12.93 -8.74
N GLU A 90 -20.83 13.68 -8.53
CA GLU A 90 -20.75 15.14 -8.52
C GLU A 90 -19.91 15.63 -7.33
N MET A 91 -19.04 16.60 -7.58
CA MET A 91 -18.20 17.21 -6.54
C MET A 91 -18.21 18.72 -6.72
N HIS A 92 -18.49 19.45 -5.63
CA HIS A 92 -18.66 20.91 -5.68
C HIS A 92 -17.50 21.70 -5.07
N SER A 93 -16.57 21.03 -4.38
CA SER A 93 -15.46 21.69 -3.69
C SER A 93 -14.13 21.53 -4.44
N GLY A 94 -13.65 22.63 -5.03
CA GLY A 94 -12.33 22.71 -5.67
C GLY A 94 -11.18 22.50 -4.67
N TRP A 95 -11.36 22.91 -3.42
CA TRP A 95 -10.38 22.71 -2.35
C TRP A 95 -10.15 21.24 -2.01
N HIS A 96 -11.23 20.45 -1.85
CA HIS A 96 -11.11 19.01 -1.57
C HIS A 96 -10.43 18.29 -2.73
N LEU A 97 -10.81 18.62 -3.98
CA LEU A 97 -10.17 18.08 -5.18
C LEU A 97 -8.68 18.40 -5.21
N LEU A 98 -8.31 19.66 -5.00
CA LEU A 98 -6.91 20.09 -5.01
C LEU A 98 -6.10 19.39 -3.90
N ARG A 99 -6.67 19.27 -2.70
CA ARG A 99 -6.05 18.53 -1.59
C ARG A 99 -5.83 17.07 -1.94
N ASN A 100 -6.81 16.41 -2.55
CA ASN A 100 -6.71 15.02 -3.00
C ASN A 100 -5.64 14.84 -4.09
N VAL A 101 -5.59 15.75 -5.06
CA VAL A 101 -4.54 15.75 -6.10
C VAL A 101 -3.15 15.90 -5.47
N ARG A 102 -2.95 16.92 -4.63
CA ARG A 102 -1.65 17.19 -3.97
C ARG A 102 -1.21 16.03 -3.07
N ALA A 103 -2.11 15.48 -2.25
CA ALA A 103 -1.79 14.34 -1.40
C ALA A 103 -1.55 13.06 -2.24
N GLY A 104 -2.38 12.84 -3.26
CA GLY A 104 -2.39 11.63 -4.08
C GLY A 104 -1.18 11.48 -4.99
N ILE A 105 -0.70 12.59 -5.56
CA ILE A 105 0.46 12.59 -6.48
C ILE A 105 1.80 12.54 -5.74
N MET A 106 1.83 12.93 -4.47
CA MET A 106 3.06 13.09 -3.69
C MET A 106 3.97 11.84 -3.66
N PRO A 107 3.45 10.61 -3.46
CA PRO A 107 4.28 9.41 -3.49
C PRO A 107 4.93 9.17 -4.86
N PHE A 108 4.21 9.48 -5.95
CA PHE A 108 4.74 9.40 -7.31
C PHE A 108 5.88 10.39 -7.51
N LEU A 109 5.72 11.66 -7.14
CA LEU A 109 6.79 12.67 -7.27
C LEU A 109 8.04 12.28 -6.47
N ARG A 110 7.88 11.79 -5.24
CA ARG A 110 9.02 11.32 -4.42
C ARG A 110 9.77 10.17 -5.09
N CYS A 111 9.05 9.19 -5.64
CA CYS A 111 9.65 8.06 -6.34
C CYS A 111 10.33 8.51 -7.65
N SER A 112 9.68 9.38 -8.42
CA SER A 112 10.23 9.96 -9.65
C SER A 112 11.51 10.76 -9.36
N ALA A 113 11.54 11.56 -8.29
CA ALA A 113 12.73 12.31 -7.90
C ALA A 113 13.90 11.40 -7.53
N LEU A 114 13.66 10.36 -6.72
CA LEU A 114 14.68 9.35 -6.43
C LEU A 114 15.17 8.66 -7.69
N PHE A 115 14.24 8.28 -8.58
CA PHE A 115 14.55 7.62 -9.82
C PHE A 115 15.43 8.49 -10.74
N PHE A 116 15.03 9.74 -11.00
CA PHE A 116 15.81 10.67 -11.83
C PHE A 116 17.12 11.10 -11.17
N HIS A 117 17.20 11.13 -9.84
CA HIS A 117 18.45 11.34 -9.11
C HIS A 117 19.47 10.25 -9.46
N TYR A 118 19.07 8.98 -9.40
CA TYR A 118 19.96 7.85 -9.74
C TYR A 118 20.20 7.71 -11.24
N LEU A 119 19.23 8.08 -12.09
CA LEU A 119 19.38 8.00 -13.53
C LEU A 119 20.31 9.08 -14.10
N ASN A 120 20.09 10.34 -13.69
CA ASN A 120 20.79 11.50 -14.27
C ASN A 120 22.01 11.93 -13.45
N GLY A 121 22.19 11.38 -12.24
CA GLY A 121 23.29 11.75 -11.33
C GLY A 121 23.20 13.18 -10.79
N VAL A 122 22.07 13.88 -11.00
CA VAL A 122 21.86 15.25 -10.51
C VAL A 122 21.58 15.18 -9.01
N PRO A 123 22.43 15.77 -8.14
CA PRO A 123 22.22 15.72 -6.70
C PRO A 123 20.91 16.38 -6.32
N SER A 124 20.21 15.80 -5.34
CA SER A 124 19.03 16.44 -4.75
C SER A 124 19.43 17.81 -4.19
N PRO A 125 18.69 18.89 -4.51
CA PRO A 125 18.85 20.18 -3.88
C PRO A 125 18.81 20.05 -2.34
N PRO A 126 19.69 20.75 -1.60
CA PRO A 126 19.71 20.70 -0.14
C PRO A 126 18.38 21.12 0.50
N GLU A 127 17.58 21.93 -0.21
CA GLU A 127 16.25 22.40 0.22
C GLU A 127 15.20 21.28 0.27
N ILE A 128 15.39 20.17 -0.46
CA ILE A 128 14.52 18.99 -0.39
C ILE A 128 14.77 18.21 0.92
N GLN A 129 15.98 18.30 1.48
CA GLN A 129 16.36 17.62 2.72
C GLN A 129 15.93 18.41 3.98
N ALA A 130 15.56 19.68 3.82
CA ALA A 130 15.06 20.52 4.90
C ALA A 130 13.59 20.19 5.22
N SER A 131 13.31 19.82 6.47
CA SER A 131 11.96 19.57 6.97
C SER A 131 11.14 20.88 7.00
N GLY A 132 10.32 21.13 5.98
CA GLY A 132 9.50 22.34 5.87
C GLY A 132 8.31 22.23 4.91
N THR A 133 7.43 23.24 4.96
CA THR A 133 6.17 23.34 4.21
C THR A 133 6.31 23.44 2.68
N SER A 134 7.52 23.67 2.15
CA SER A 134 7.81 23.82 0.72
C SER A 134 8.29 22.53 0.02
N HIS A 135 8.24 21.37 0.68
CA HIS A 135 8.73 20.10 0.12
C HIS A 135 8.04 19.71 -1.21
N PHE A 136 6.78 20.13 -1.43
CA PHE A 136 6.08 19.90 -2.69
C PHE A 136 6.66 20.73 -3.85
N GLU A 137 6.88 22.03 -3.63
CA GLU A 137 7.40 22.96 -4.64
C GLU A 137 8.83 22.58 -5.04
N HIS A 138 9.66 22.20 -4.06
CA HIS A 138 11.03 21.75 -4.35
C HIS A 138 11.07 20.49 -5.22
N LEU A 139 10.16 19.53 -4.99
CA LEU A 139 10.04 18.35 -5.86
C LEU A 139 9.58 18.71 -7.26
N CYS A 140 8.60 19.61 -7.39
CA CYS A 140 8.12 20.06 -8.70
C CYS A 140 9.25 20.73 -9.48
N ASN A 141 9.99 21.64 -8.85
CA ASN A 141 11.16 22.30 -9.44
C ASN A 141 12.25 21.29 -9.86
N TYR A 142 12.59 20.34 -8.99
CA TYR A 142 13.59 19.30 -9.29
C TYR A 142 13.18 18.43 -10.48
N LEU A 143 11.88 18.15 -10.61
CA LEU A 143 11.31 17.33 -11.67
C LEU A 143 10.92 18.13 -12.92
N SER A 144 11.22 19.44 -12.97
CA SER A 144 10.80 20.33 -14.05
C SER A 144 9.28 20.28 -14.32
N LEU A 145 8.50 20.30 -13.23
CA LEU A 145 7.04 20.39 -13.23
C LEU A 145 6.59 21.77 -12.73
N PRO A 146 5.46 22.29 -13.24
CA PRO A 146 4.86 23.49 -12.68
C PRO A 146 4.29 23.21 -11.28
N ASN A 147 4.38 24.19 -10.39
CA ASN A 147 3.79 24.09 -9.04
C ASN A 147 2.26 24.02 -9.08
N ASN A 148 1.64 24.60 -10.12
CA ASN A 148 0.23 24.42 -10.44
C ASN A 148 0.10 23.38 -11.57
N PHE A 149 -0.34 22.18 -11.23
CA PHE A 149 -0.45 21.09 -12.21
C PHE A 149 -1.47 21.34 -13.32
N ILE A 150 -2.40 22.28 -13.15
CA ILE A 150 -3.36 22.58 -14.22
C ILE A 150 -2.66 23.22 -15.43
N CYS A 151 -1.50 23.86 -15.23
CA CYS A 151 -0.68 24.35 -16.34
C CYS A 151 -0.31 23.23 -17.33
N LEU A 152 -0.11 21.99 -16.85
CA LEU A 152 0.17 20.83 -17.72
C LEU A 152 -0.97 20.58 -18.73
N PHE A 153 -2.21 20.91 -18.39
CA PHE A 153 -3.38 20.71 -19.24
C PHE A 153 -3.68 21.92 -20.14
N GLN A 154 -2.96 23.04 -19.98
CA GLN A 154 -3.24 24.29 -20.69
C GLN A 154 -2.36 24.53 -21.92
N GLU A 155 -1.16 23.95 -21.98
CA GLU A 155 -0.19 24.20 -23.06
C GLU A 155 -0.71 23.78 -24.45
N ASN A 156 -1.48 22.69 -24.55
CA ASN A 156 -2.04 22.17 -25.80
C ASN A 156 -3.49 21.71 -25.64
N LYS A 157 -4.42 22.67 -25.43
CA LYS A 157 -5.82 22.41 -25.04
C LYS A 157 -6.53 21.37 -25.91
N GLU A 158 -6.37 21.40 -27.24
CA GLU A 158 -7.03 20.44 -28.14
C GLU A 158 -6.52 19.01 -27.96
N ILE A 159 -5.20 18.82 -27.88
CA ILE A 159 -4.59 17.50 -27.66
C ILE A 159 -4.97 16.98 -26.27
N MET A 160 -4.91 17.84 -25.25
CA MET A 160 -5.28 17.49 -23.88
C MET A 160 -6.74 17.06 -23.78
N LYS A 161 -7.63 17.75 -24.51
CA LYS A 161 -9.05 17.38 -24.58
C LYS A 161 -9.24 15.98 -25.16
N LEU A 162 -8.56 15.65 -26.26
CA LEU A 162 -8.60 14.32 -26.88
C LEU A 162 -8.02 13.22 -25.96
N LEU A 163 -6.94 13.52 -25.24
CA LEU A 163 -6.35 12.59 -24.28
C LEU A 163 -7.30 12.30 -23.10
N ILE A 164 -7.87 13.36 -22.52
CA ILE A 164 -8.84 13.23 -21.42
C ILE A 164 -10.06 12.43 -21.89
N GLU A 165 -10.60 12.74 -23.08
CA GLU A 165 -11.70 12.01 -23.68
C GLU A 165 -11.35 10.52 -23.85
N SER A 166 -10.19 10.21 -24.42
CA SER A 166 -9.70 8.84 -24.63
C SER A 166 -9.55 8.07 -23.30
N TRP A 167 -8.98 8.69 -22.26
CA TRP A 167 -8.84 8.07 -20.95
C TRP A 167 -10.21 7.82 -20.28
N CYS A 168 -11.15 8.76 -20.36
CA CYS A 168 -12.50 8.58 -19.82
C CYS A 168 -13.29 7.50 -20.57
N HIS A 169 -13.08 7.34 -21.88
CA HIS A 169 -13.77 6.35 -22.70
C HIS A 169 -13.16 4.94 -22.61
N ASN A 170 -12.02 4.78 -21.94
CA ASN A 170 -11.39 3.48 -21.75
C ASN A 170 -12.34 2.52 -21.01
N ILE A 171 -12.45 1.29 -21.52
CA ILE A 171 -13.36 0.27 -20.99
C ILE A 171 -13.10 -0.02 -19.51
N GLU A 172 -11.84 -0.05 -19.06
CA GLU A 172 -11.51 -0.36 -17.67
C GLU A 172 -11.88 0.81 -16.73
N VAL A 173 -11.85 2.05 -17.23
CA VAL A 173 -12.32 3.23 -16.48
C VAL A 173 -13.84 3.18 -16.33
N LYS A 174 -14.57 2.84 -17.40
CA LYS A 174 -16.03 2.67 -17.34
C LYS A 174 -16.45 1.59 -16.36
N ARG A 175 -15.84 0.40 -16.45
CA ARG A 175 -16.10 -0.72 -15.54
C ARG A 175 -15.82 -0.36 -14.07
N TYR A 176 -14.79 0.44 -13.80
CA TYR A 176 -14.56 0.98 -12.46
C TYR A 176 -15.68 1.92 -12.00
N LEU A 177 -16.06 2.89 -12.83
CA LEU A 177 -17.09 3.87 -12.50
C LEU A 177 -18.48 3.22 -12.32
N GLU A 178 -18.75 2.13 -13.03
CA GLU A 178 -19.97 1.32 -12.91
C GLU A 178 -19.93 0.34 -11.71
N GLY A 179 -18.80 0.26 -10.99
CA GLY A 179 -18.63 -0.62 -9.84
C GLY A 179 -18.36 -2.09 -10.19
N GLU A 180 -18.10 -2.40 -11.46
CA GLU A 180 -17.76 -3.76 -11.92
C GLU A 180 -16.30 -4.14 -11.62
N ARG A 181 -15.46 -3.16 -11.27
CA ARG A 181 -14.03 -3.33 -11.03
C ARG A 181 -13.55 -2.40 -9.94
N ASP A 182 -12.60 -2.87 -9.13
CA ASP A 182 -11.85 -1.99 -8.24
C ASP A 182 -10.71 -1.28 -8.99
N ALA A 183 -10.46 -0.03 -8.60
CA ALA A 183 -9.30 0.74 -9.04
C ALA A 183 -8.43 1.15 -7.85
N ILE A 184 -7.15 1.38 -8.14
CA ILE A 184 -6.21 1.90 -7.16
C ILE A 184 -6.51 3.39 -6.95
N SER A 185 -6.96 3.74 -5.76
CA SER A 185 -7.19 5.12 -5.32
C SER A 185 -5.95 5.74 -4.65
N TYR A 186 -5.91 7.06 -4.60
CA TYR A 186 -4.83 7.85 -4.00
C TYR A 186 -5.42 9.05 -3.23
N PRO A 187 -4.79 9.53 -2.14
CA PRO A 187 -3.53 9.07 -1.55
C PRO A 187 -3.63 7.66 -0.97
N ARG A 188 -2.60 6.84 -1.21
CA ARG A 188 -2.54 5.51 -0.61
C ARG A 188 -1.98 5.61 0.80
N GLU A 189 -2.69 5.03 1.76
CA GLU A 189 -2.12 4.83 3.08
C GLU A 189 -0.97 3.82 3.04
N SER A 190 0.02 3.99 3.91
CA SER A 190 1.07 3.00 4.07
C SER A 190 0.47 1.73 4.66
N ASN A 191 0.85 0.57 4.14
CA ASN A 191 0.43 -0.70 4.73
C ASN A 191 0.96 -0.79 6.16
N LYS A 192 0.07 -0.74 7.15
CA LYS A 192 0.42 -0.88 8.56
C LYS A 192 -0.08 -2.23 9.06
N LEU A 193 0.61 -2.75 10.07
CA LEU A 193 0.06 -3.83 10.89
C LEU A 193 -1.02 -3.25 11.81
N ILE A 194 -1.93 -4.09 12.26
CA ILE A 194 -2.99 -3.71 13.21
C ILE A 194 -2.40 -3.10 14.48
N ASP A 195 -3.15 -2.20 15.10
CA ASP A 195 -2.81 -1.74 16.44
C ASP A 195 -3.10 -2.86 17.44
N LEU A 196 -2.08 -3.19 18.22
CA LEU A 196 -2.16 -4.20 19.26
C LEU A 196 -2.56 -3.57 20.60
N PRO A 197 -3.36 -4.26 21.43
CA PRO A 197 -3.73 -3.76 22.75
C PRO A 197 -2.52 -3.72 23.68
N GLU A 198 -2.49 -2.72 24.58
CA GLU A 198 -1.41 -2.56 25.57
C GLU A 198 -1.35 -3.72 26.57
N ASP A 199 -2.51 -4.25 27.02
CA ASP A 199 -2.60 -5.43 27.88
C ASP A 199 -2.88 -6.68 27.04
N TYR A 200 -2.01 -7.69 27.18
CA TYR A 200 -2.12 -8.97 26.50
C TYR A 200 -3.39 -9.76 26.86
N SER A 201 -3.94 -9.54 28.05
CA SER A 201 -5.18 -10.18 28.52
C SER A 201 -6.36 -9.94 27.58
N ASN A 202 -6.37 -8.79 26.88
CA ASN A 202 -7.38 -8.49 25.87
C ASN A 202 -7.34 -9.47 24.70
N LEU A 203 -6.14 -9.86 24.25
CA LEU A 203 -5.97 -10.86 23.19
C LEU A 203 -6.40 -12.24 23.67
N ILE A 204 -6.06 -12.62 24.92
CA ILE A 204 -6.48 -13.90 25.52
C ILE A 204 -8.01 -13.99 25.58
N ASN A 205 -8.68 -12.91 25.98
CA ASN A 205 -10.14 -12.84 26.03
C ASN A 205 -10.75 -12.96 24.62
N GLN A 206 -10.21 -12.24 23.65
CA GLN A 206 -10.63 -12.33 22.25
C GLN A 206 -10.48 -13.75 21.70
N ALA A 207 -9.33 -14.38 21.95
CA ALA A 207 -9.03 -15.75 21.53
C ALA A 207 -9.87 -16.82 22.24
N SER A 208 -10.30 -16.56 23.48
CA SER A 208 -11.16 -17.48 24.26
C SER A 208 -12.60 -17.50 23.76
N ASN A 209 -13.05 -16.40 23.16
CA ASN A 209 -14.37 -16.26 22.52
C ASN A 209 -14.36 -16.74 21.06
N PHE A 210 -13.19 -17.00 20.48
CA PHE A 210 -13.08 -17.46 19.10
C PHE A 210 -13.48 -18.94 18.95
N SER A 211 -14.52 -19.16 18.15
CA SER A 211 -15.02 -20.49 17.80
C SER A 211 -14.62 -20.83 16.37
N CYS A 212 -14.21 -22.07 16.13
CA CYS A 212 -13.76 -22.50 14.82
C CYS A 212 -14.94 -22.52 13.83
N PRO A 213 -14.83 -21.86 12.66
CA PRO A 213 -15.93 -21.77 11.69
C PRO A 213 -16.28 -23.13 11.06
N LYS A 214 -15.31 -24.03 10.90
CA LYS A 214 -15.51 -25.35 10.28
C LYS A 214 -15.80 -26.48 11.27
N SER A 215 -15.58 -26.28 12.58
CA SER A 215 -15.81 -27.30 13.61
C SER A 215 -17.18 -27.19 14.29
N GLY A 216 -18.19 -26.61 13.63
CA GLY A 216 -19.54 -26.53 14.20
C GLY A 216 -19.65 -25.73 15.51
N GLY A 217 -18.73 -24.79 15.76
CA GLY A 217 -18.74 -23.93 16.95
C GLY A 217 -17.83 -24.39 18.09
N ASP A 218 -17.06 -25.47 17.93
CA ASP A 218 -16.05 -25.84 18.92
C ASP A 218 -14.97 -24.76 19.09
N LYS A 219 -14.47 -24.61 20.32
CA LYS A 219 -13.37 -23.68 20.63
C LYS A 219 -12.11 -24.06 19.88
N SER A 220 -11.50 -23.09 19.22
CA SER A 220 -10.21 -23.29 18.55
C SER A 220 -9.13 -23.70 19.56
N ARG A 221 -8.30 -24.69 19.20
CA ARG A 221 -7.16 -25.13 20.02
C ARG A 221 -5.98 -24.16 19.90
N ALA A 222 -5.76 -23.59 18.73
CA ALA A 222 -4.69 -22.64 18.45
C ALA A 222 -5.22 -21.39 17.72
N PRO A 223 -5.94 -20.51 18.44
CA PRO A 223 -6.36 -19.22 17.90
C PRO A 223 -5.14 -18.35 17.57
N THR A 224 -5.08 -17.90 16.33
CA THR A 224 -3.92 -17.21 15.76
C THR A 224 -4.36 -15.94 15.05
N LEU A 225 -3.84 -14.79 15.48
CA LEU A 225 -4.22 -13.47 15.00
C LEU A 225 -3.34 -13.04 13.83
N CYS A 226 -3.92 -12.73 12.67
CA CYS A 226 -3.20 -12.11 11.57
C CYS A 226 -2.88 -10.66 11.91
N LEU A 227 -1.59 -10.28 12.01
CA LEU A 227 -1.19 -8.90 12.32
C LEU A 227 -1.37 -7.95 11.13
N VAL A 228 -1.62 -8.47 9.92
CA VAL A 228 -1.87 -7.65 8.72
C VAL A 228 -3.32 -7.15 8.68
N CYS A 229 -4.30 -8.00 8.99
CA CYS A 229 -5.73 -7.67 8.85
C CYS A 229 -6.56 -7.79 10.13
N GLY A 230 -6.00 -8.33 11.22
CA GLY A 230 -6.72 -8.51 12.50
C GLY A 230 -7.65 -9.71 12.57
N THR A 231 -7.69 -10.56 11.54
CA THR A 231 -8.54 -11.76 11.54
C THR A 231 -7.96 -12.84 12.46
N LEU A 232 -8.80 -13.42 13.32
CA LEU A 232 -8.46 -14.62 14.09
C LEU A 232 -8.72 -15.89 13.27
N LEU A 233 -7.73 -16.78 13.25
CA LEU A 233 -7.73 -18.02 12.49
C LEU A 233 -7.54 -19.22 13.41
N CYS A 234 -8.06 -20.37 12.99
CA CYS A 234 -7.82 -21.65 13.64
C CYS A 234 -6.58 -22.31 13.02
N SER A 235 -5.42 -22.10 13.65
CA SER A 235 -4.14 -22.67 13.19
C SER A 235 -3.95 -24.09 13.69
N GLN A 236 -3.05 -24.85 13.05
CA GLN A 236 -2.53 -26.14 13.51
C GLN A 236 -3.63 -27.20 13.82
N SER A 237 -4.80 -27.06 13.21
CA SER A 237 -5.94 -27.96 13.37
C SER A 237 -6.43 -28.38 12.00
N TYR A 238 -6.55 -29.70 11.77
CA TYR A 238 -7.04 -30.26 10.50
C TYR A 238 -8.43 -29.74 10.10
N CYS A 239 -9.23 -29.25 11.07
CA CYS A 239 -10.58 -28.78 10.83
C CYS A 239 -10.67 -27.60 9.83
N CYS A 240 -9.65 -26.75 9.77
CA CYS A 240 -9.65 -25.56 8.90
C CYS A 240 -8.73 -25.67 7.69
N GLN A 241 -8.28 -26.87 7.35
CA GLN A 241 -7.51 -27.06 6.11
C GLN A 241 -8.34 -26.68 4.88
N THR A 242 -7.64 -26.18 3.87
CA THR A 242 -8.17 -25.79 2.57
C THR A 242 -7.20 -26.21 1.50
N GLU A 243 -7.73 -26.58 0.33
CA GLU A 243 -6.92 -26.92 -0.83
C GLU A 243 -6.40 -25.65 -1.51
N LEU A 244 -5.09 -25.59 -1.75
CA LEU A 244 -4.44 -24.51 -2.49
C LEU A 244 -3.52 -25.10 -3.56
N GLU A 245 -3.94 -24.96 -4.82
CA GLU A 245 -3.26 -25.55 -6.00
C GLU A 245 -3.07 -27.07 -5.89
N GLY A 246 -4.08 -27.81 -5.43
CA GLY A 246 -4.02 -29.28 -5.33
C GLY A 246 -3.40 -29.83 -4.04
N GLU A 247 -2.98 -28.97 -3.11
CA GLU A 247 -2.36 -29.36 -1.84
C GLU A 247 -3.17 -28.85 -0.65
N ASP A 248 -3.38 -29.68 0.36
CA ASP A 248 -4.04 -29.28 1.61
C ASP A 248 -3.11 -28.40 2.46
N VAL A 249 -3.53 -27.17 2.70
CA VAL A 249 -2.81 -26.20 3.53
C VAL A 249 -3.66 -25.78 4.74
N GLY A 250 -2.99 -25.41 5.83
CA GLY A 250 -3.60 -24.89 7.03
C GLY A 250 -4.23 -23.50 6.81
N ALA A 251 -5.04 -23.08 7.78
CA ALA A 251 -5.81 -21.84 7.67
C ALA A 251 -4.93 -20.59 7.59
N CYS A 252 -3.80 -20.57 8.31
CA CYS A 252 -2.88 -19.43 8.27
C CYS A 252 -2.15 -19.38 6.93
N THR A 253 -1.65 -20.53 6.44
CA THR A 253 -1.01 -20.63 5.13
C THR A 253 -1.95 -20.18 4.02
N ALA A 254 -3.19 -20.68 3.99
CA ALA A 254 -4.21 -20.26 3.02
C ALA A 254 -4.48 -18.75 3.08
N HIS A 255 -4.62 -18.20 4.29
CA HIS A 255 -4.89 -16.78 4.49
C HIS A 255 -3.75 -15.89 3.97
N THR A 256 -2.50 -16.35 3.97
CA THR A 256 -1.39 -15.56 3.42
C THR A 256 -1.60 -15.21 1.94
N TYR A 257 -2.23 -16.09 1.15
CA TYR A 257 -2.46 -15.87 -0.27
C TYR A 257 -3.52 -14.79 -0.53
N SER A 258 -4.55 -14.71 0.31
CA SER A 258 -5.58 -13.67 0.20
C SER A 258 -5.21 -12.35 0.88
N CYS A 259 -4.44 -12.38 1.97
CA CYS A 259 -4.19 -11.20 2.81
C CYS A 259 -2.81 -10.56 2.59
N GLY A 260 -1.76 -11.35 2.45
CA GLY A 260 -0.38 -10.86 2.39
C GLY A 260 0.39 -11.31 1.14
N SER A 261 -0.34 -11.79 0.13
CA SER A 261 0.19 -12.26 -1.15
C SER A 261 1.32 -13.29 -1.00
N GLY A 262 1.03 -14.31 -0.19
CA GLY A 262 1.94 -15.43 0.10
C GLY A 262 2.89 -15.18 1.27
N VAL A 263 2.85 -14.03 1.93
CA VAL A 263 3.61 -13.76 3.18
C VAL A 263 2.63 -13.41 4.29
N GLY A 264 2.85 -13.94 5.50
CA GLY A 264 1.97 -13.69 6.63
C GLY A 264 2.73 -13.45 7.92
N ILE A 265 2.18 -12.57 8.75
CA ILE A 265 2.66 -12.30 10.11
C ILE A 265 1.51 -12.60 11.06
N PHE A 266 1.73 -13.54 11.96
CA PHE A 266 0.72 -14.06 12.85
C PHE A 266 1.17 -14.01 14.31
N LEU A 267 0.25 -13.82 15.23
CA LEU A 267 0.48 -13.95 16.66
C LEU A 267 -0.34 -15.13 17.19
N ARG A 268 0.35 -16.18 17.63
CA ARG A 268 -0.27 -17.34 18.30
C ARG A 268 -0.63 -16.93 19.73
N VAL A 269 -1.91 -16.69 19.99
CA VAL A 269 -2.33 -16.01 21.23
C VAL A 269 -2.13 -16.88 22.47
N ARG A 270 -2.31 -18.20 22.37
CA ARG A 270 -2.10 -19.10 23.53
C ARG A 270 -0.64 -19.36 23.86
N GLU A 271 0.25 -19.07 22.90
CA GLU A 271 1.68 -19.36 23.05
C GLU A 271 2.51 -18.09 23.23
N CYS A 272 1.92 -16.91 23.09
CA CYS A 272 2.62 -15.64 23.07
C CYS A 272 3.85 -15.71 22.14
N GLN A 273 3.62 -16.10 20.88
CA GLN A 273 4.68 -16.29 19.90
C GLN A 273 4.25 -15.74 18.54
N VAL A 274 5.16 -15.02 17.89
CA VAL A 274 4.94 -14.55 16.53
C VAL A 274 5.38 -15.63 15.55
N LEU A 275 4.60 -15.83 14.50
CA LEU A 275 4.83 -16.78 13.43
C LEU A 275 4.91 -16.00 12.12
N PHE A 276 6.03 -16.14 11.42
CA PHE A 276 6.18 -15.70 10.05
C PHE A 276 5.97 -16.88 9.11
N LEU A 277 5.17 -16.68 8.06
CA LEU A 277 4.93 -17.65 7.00
C LEU A 277 5.27 -17.02 5.64
N ALA A 278 5.88 -17.81 4.76
CA ALA A 278 6.15 -17.45 3.37
C ALA A 278 5.93 -18.66 2.44
N GLY A 279 5.03 -18.50 1.47
CA GLY A 279 4.57 -19.59 0.62
C GLY A 279 3.89 -20.70 1.41
N LYS A 280 3.94 -21.93 0.90
CA LYS A 280 3.30 -23.09 1.53
C LYS A 280 4.14 -23.74 2.62
N THR A 281 5.46 -23.75 2.47
CA THR A 281 6.34 -24.65 3.24
C THR A 281 7.39 -23.92 4.07
N LYS A 282 7.43 -22.59 4.07
CA LYS A 282 8.42 -21.83 4.82
C LYS A 282 7.79 -21.02 5.92
N GLY A 283 8.43 -21.07 7.08
CA GLY A 283 8.08 -20.25 8.21
C GLY A 283 9.17 -20.25 9.26
N CYS A 284 9.03 -19.33 10.21
CA CYS A 284 9.86 -19.29 11.40
C CYS A 284 9.07 -18.69 12.58
N PHE A 285 9.49 -19.03 13.79
CA PHE A 285 9.01 -18.37 14.99
C PHE A 285 9.86 -17.15 15.31
N TYR A 286 9.19 -16.11 15.79
CA TYR A 286 9.78 -14.84 16.18
C TYR A 286 9.29 -14.44 17.57
N SER A 287 10.11 -13.69 18.31
CA SER A 287 9.75 -13.25 19.67
C SER A 287 8.52 -12.33 19.64
N PRO A 288 7.57 -12.48 20.57
CA PRO A 288 6.39 -11.62 20.63
C PRO A 288 6.78 -10.17 20.99
N PRO A 289 5.94 -9.18 20.61
CA PRO A 289 6.12 -7.80 21.03
C PRO A 289 5.58 -7.53 22.44
N TYR A 290 5.48 -8.54 23.30
CA TYR A 290 4.92 -8.44 24.66
C TYR A 290 5.94 -8.89 25.70
N LEU A 291 6.06 -8.12 26.77
CA LEU A 291 7.01 -8.36 27.86
C LEU A 291 6.33 -8.18 29.21
N ASP A 292 6.82 -8.87 30.23
CA ASP A 292 6.46 -8.60 31.61
C ASP A 292 7.21 -7.38 32.18
N ASP A 293 6.94 -7.04 33.43
CA ASP A 293 7.58 -5.92 34.15
C ASP A 293 9.12 -6.08 34.28
N TYR A 294 9.63 -7.30 34.08
CA TYR A 294 11.07 -7.61 34.11
C TYR A 294 11.71 -7.55 32.72
N GLY A 295 10.93 -7.28 31.66
CA GLY A 295 11.41 -7.20 30.28
C GLY A 295 11.58 -8.57 29.61
N GLU A 296 10.98 -9.62 30.17
CA GLU A 296 11.05 -10.99 29.65
C GLU A 296 9.79 -11.38 28.89
N THR A 297 9.92 -12.30 27.92
CA THR A 297 8.79 -12.89 27.21
C THR A 297 8.28 -14.13 27.95
N ASP A 298 6.98 -14.35 28.03
CA ASP A 298 6.39 -15.57 28.61
C ASP A 298 5.86 -16.51 27.52
N GLN A 299 6.76 -17.26 26.88
CA GLN A 299 6.40 -18.25 25.86
C GLN A 299 5.53 -19.36 26.45
N GLY A 300 4.38 -19.62 25.82
CA GLY A 300 3.40 -20.57 26.32
C GLY A 300 2.60 -20.08 27.53
N LEU A 301 2.75 -18.81 27.94
CA LEU A 301 2.06 -18.20 29.09
C LEU A 301 2.19 -19.05 30.37
N ARG A 302 3.36 -19.67 30.58
CA ARG A 302 3.55 -20.65 31.65
C ARG A 302 3.74 -19.99 33.01
N ARG A 303 4.28 -18.77 33.04
CA ARG A 303 4.49 -18.00 34.27
C ARG A 303 3.20 -17.32 34.71
N GLY A 304 2.37 -16.89 33.75
CA GLY A 304 1.12 -16.19 34.01
C GLY A 304 1.33 -14.76 34.49
N ASN A 305 2.51 -14.18 34.22
CA ASN A 305 2.78 -12.78 34.50
C ASN A 305 1.93 -11.89 33.59
N PRO A 306 1.47 -10.72 34.07
CA PRO A 306 0.92 -9.69 33.21
C PRO A 306 1.94 -9.32 32.11
N LEU A 307 1.47 -9.23 30.87
CA LEU A 307 2.28 -8.89 29.71
C LEU A 307 1.79 -7.61 29.07
N HIS A 308 2.73 -6.73 28.75
CA HIS A 308 2.48 -5.41 28.17
C HIS A 308 3.14 -5.25 26.80
N LEU A 309 2.49 -4.49 25.92
CA LEU A 309 2.98 -4.24 24.57
C LEU A 309 4.28 -3.42 24.59
N CYS A 310 5.38 -4.04 24.19
CA CYS A 310 6.62 -3.35 23.93
C CYS A 310 6.58 -2.72 22.53
N ARG A 311 6.23 -1.42 22.47
CA ARG A 311 6.14 -0.65 21.23
C ARG A 311 7.42 -0.71 20.38
N GLU A 312 8.59 -0.79 21.00
CA GLU A 312 9.86 -0.92 20.28
C GLU A 312 10.00 -2.26 19.56
N ARG A 313 9.64 -3.37 20.21
CA ARG A 313 9.63 -4.69 19.57
C ARG A 313 8.58 -4.77 18.47
N PHE A 314 7.41 -4.19 18.68
CA PHE A 314 6.39 -4.13 17.64
C PHE A 314 6.83 -3.32 16.42
N LYS A 315 7.49 -2.16 16.64
CA LYS A 315 8.09 -1.36 15.56
C LYS A 315 9.13 -2.15 14.75
N LYS A 316 9.88 -3.08 15.36
CA LYS A 316 10.80 -3.96 14.61
C LYS A 316 10.05 -4.89 13.67
N ILE A 317 8.95 -5.52 14.13
CA ILE A 317 8.10 -6.36 13.29
C ILE A 317 7.47 -5.53 12.16
N GLN A 318 6.96 -4.34 12.47
CA GLN A 318 6.46 -3.42 11.46
C GLN A 318 7.55 -3.06 10.45
N LYS A 319 8.79 -2.81 10.88
CA LYS A 319 9.90 -2.50 9.98
C LYS A 319 10.18 -3.65 9.01
N LEU A 320 10.23 -4.90 9.49
CA LEU A 320 10.39 -6.09 8.64
C LEU A 320 9.28 -6.18 7.59
N TRP A 321 8.02 -5.89 7.99
CA TRP A 321 6.88 -5.84 7.07
C TRP A 321 7.03 -4.76 5.99
N HIS A 322 7.32 -3.52 6.39
CA HIS A 322 7.48 -2.41 5.45
C HIS A 322 8.64 -2.62 4.47
N GLN A 323 9.73 -3.25 4.94
CA GLN A 323 10.92 -3.55 4.14
C GLN A 323 10.77 -4.81 3.28
N HIS A 324 9.67 -5.57 3.42
CA HIS A 324 9.45 -6.86 2.77
C HIS A 324 10.55 -7.89 3.10
N SER A 325 11.16 -7.79 4.29
CA SER A 325 12.27 -8.63 4.75
C SER A 325 11.83 -9.89 5.51
N ILE A 326 10.53 -10.18 5.58
CA ILE A 326 10.01 -11.35 6.30
C ILE A 326 10.55 -12.67 5.71
N THR A 327 10.58 -12.79 4.37
CA THR A 327 11.12 -13.98 3.71
C THR A 327 12.61 -14.17 3.98
N GLU A 328 13.36 -13.07 4.06
CA GLU A 328 14.77 -13.09 4.40
C GLU A 328 14.98 -13.54 5.85
N GLU A 329 14.20 -12.99 6.79
CA GLU A 329 14.24 -13.39 8.20
C GLU A 329 13.88 -14.88 8.39
N ILE A 330 12.92 -15.39 7.63
CA ILE A 330 12.61 -16.82 7.60
C ILE A 330 13.81 -17.63 7.11
N GLY A 331 14.48 -17.19 6.04
CA GLY A 331 15.69 -17.84 5.53
C GLY A 331 16.79 -17.93 6.59
N HIS A 332 17.16 -16.80 7.20
CA HIS A 332 18.16 -16.73 8.26
C HIS A 332 17.80 -17.62 9.47
N ALA A 333 16.53 -17.61 9.88
CA ALA A 333 16.07 -18.43 11.00
C ALA A 333 16.10 -19.93 10.67
N GLN A 334 15.77 -20.33 9.44
CA GLN A 334 15.84 -21.74 9.02
C GLN A 334 17.28 -22.24 8.91
N GLU A 335 18.20 -21.40 8.42
CA GLU A 335 19.63 -21.71 8.38
C GLU A 335 20.23 -21.86 9.77
N ALA A 336 19.85 -20.99 10.72
CA ALA A 336 20.31 -21.09 12.10
C ALA A 336 19.77 -22.32 12.84
N ASN A 337 18.61 -22.85 12.43
CA ASN A 337 17.86 -23.89 13.13
C ASN A 337 17.82 -25.24 12.41
N GLN A 338 18.80 -25.54 11.54
CA GLN A 338 18.87 -26.78 10.74
C GLN A 338 18.79 -28.10 11.54
N THR A 339 18.95 -28.06 12.86
CA THR A 339 18.91 -29.22 13.77
C THR A 339 17.55 -29.50 14.42
N LEU A 340 16.56 -28.61 14.27
CA LEU A 340 15.21 -28.82 14.79
C LEU A 340 14.39 -29.68 13.82
N VAL A 341 13.70 -30.71 14.34
CA VAL A 341 12.76 -31.55 13.60
C VAL A 341 11.82 -30.66 12.80
N GLY A 342 11.76 -30.90 11.48
CA GLY A 342 11.04 -30.05 10.52
C GLY A 342 9.61 -29.80 10.96
N ILE A 343 9.33 -28.56 11.39
CA ILE A 343 7.96 -28.10 11.62
C ILE A 343 7.28 -28.11 10.26
N ASP A 344 6.11 -28.75 10.21
CA ASP A 344 5.28 -28.72 9.01
C ASP A 344 4.53 -27.38 8.92
N TRP A 345 5.18 -26.40 8.30
CA TRP A 345 4.62 -25.06 8.11
C TRP A 345 3.37 -25.08 7.22
N GLN A 346 3.19 -26.12 6.39
CA GLN A 346 2.07 -26.22 5.46
C GLN A 346 0.74 -26.35 6.17
N HIS A 347 0.71 -27.06 7.30
CA HIS A 347 -0.51 -27.34 8.04
C HIS A 347 -0.84 -26.29 9.13
N LEU A 348 -0.12 -25.17 9.16
CA LEU A 348 -0.34 -24.09 10.13
C LEU A 348 -1.47 -23.12 9.76
#